data_AF-A0A7G8X9X3-F1
#
_entry.id   AF-A0A7G8X9X3-F1
#
_cell.length_a   1.000
_cell.length_b   1.000
_cell.length_c   1.000
_cell.angle_alpha   90.00
_cell.angle_beta   90.00
_cell.angle_gamma   90.00
#
_symmetry.space_group_name_H-M   'P 1'
#
loop_
_entity.id
_entity.type
_entity.pdbx_description
1 polymer ?
#
loop_
_entity_poly.entity_id
_entity_poly.type
_entity_poly.pdbx_seq_one_letter_code
_entity_poly.pdbx_strand_id
1 'polypeptide(L)' 'MVQQLTIFDAVPTLAFELGDMVEVVVNVEEKEVEDYYYLKLYEGSEGRVVKFLPKRQYEVLFAKSNQIRIFRHGELRRSE' A
#
# COMPACT_ATOMS: atom_id res chain seq x y z
N MET A 1 27.82 21.97 -27.43
CA MET A 1 26.42 21.49 -27.37
C MET A 1 26.28 20.65 -26.12
N VAL A 2 25.58 21.13 -25.10
CA VAL A 2 25.44 20.42 -23.82
C VAL A 2 24.17 19.57 -23.92
N GLN A 3 24.32 18.25 -24.03
CA GLN A 3 23.19 17.33 -23.91
C GLN A 3 22.88 17.19 -22.41
N GLN A 4 21.82 17.84 -21.96
CA GLN A 4 21.19 17.52 -20.67
C GLN A 4 20.50 16.16 -20.81
N LEU A 5 21.05 15.15 -20.14
CA LEU A 5 20.36 13.89 -19.90
C LEU A 5 19.25 14.14 -18.87
N THR A 6 18.00 14.12 -19.31
CA THR A 6 16.82 14.22 -18.44
C THR A 6 16.62 12.88 -17.72
N ILE A 7 17.38 12.63 -16.64
CA ILE A 7 17.32 11.38 -15.87
C ILE A 7 16.16 11.41 -14.86
N PHE A 8 14.95 11.88 -15.17
CA PHE A 8 13.83 11.81 -14.20
C PHE A 8 12.46 11.75 -14.88
N ASP A 9 12.20 10.72 -15.69
CA ASP A 9 10.84 10.33 -16.08
C ASP A 9 10.46 8.97 -15.46
N ALA A 10 10.74 8.81 -14.17
CA ALA A 10 10.02 7.80 -13.40
C ALA A 10 8.62 8.34 -13.17
N VAL A 11 7.70 8.05 -14.08
CA VAL A 11 6.25 8.23 -13.89
C VAL A 11 5.94 7.78 -12.47
N PRO A 12 5.49 8.65 -11.54
CA PRO A 12 5.14 8.22 -10.22
C PRO A 12 4.02 7.20 -10.40
N THR A 13 4.34 5.92 -10.17
CA THR A 13 3.36 4.84 -10.09
C THR A 13 2.35 5.33 -9.06
N LEU A 14 1.14 5.67 -9.51
CA LEU A 14 0.17 6.47 -8.76
C LEU A 14 0.13 6.02 -7.30
N ALA A 15 0.74 6.84 -6.43
CA ALA A 15 0.69 6.61 -4.99
C ALA A 15 -0.78 6.76 -4.56
N PHE A 16 -1.22 5.97 -3.59
CA PHE A 16 -2.53 6.17 -2.99
C PHE A 16 -2.62 7.60 -2.43
N GLU A 17 -3.82 8.18 -2.42
CA GLU A 17 -4.08 9.50 -1.85
C GLU A 17 -4.68 9.40 -0.43
N LEU A 18 -4.62 10.49 0.34
CA LEU A 18 -5.22 10.51 1.67
C LEU A 18 -6.74 10.42 1.50
N GLY A 19 -7.30 9.39 2.11
CA GLY A 19 -8.71 9.10 2.04
C GLY A 19 -9.11 8.12 0.94
N ASP A 20 -8.18 7.65 0.10
CA ASP A 20 -8.43 6.55 -0.84
C ASP A 20 -8.93 5.31 -0.09
N MET A 21 -9.91 4.63 -0.68
CA MET A 21 -10.33 3.30 -0.25
C MET A 21 -9.40 2.25 -0.87
N VAL A 22 -8.87 1.38 -0.02
CA VAL A 22 -7.93 0.33 -0.41
C VAL A 22 -8.35 -1.00 0.18
N GLU A 23 -8.12 -2.07 -0.58
CA GLU A 23 -8.28 -3.45 -0.17
C GLU A 23 -6.91 -4.07 0.10
N VAL A 24 -6.78 -4.83 1.19
CA VAL A 24 -5.55 -5.59 1.46
C VAL A 24 -5.51 -6.84 0.62
N VAL A 25 -4.41 -7.00 -0.11
CA VAL A 25 -4.14 -8.16 -0.97
C VAL A 25 -2.93 -8.93 -0.46
N VAL A 26 -3.06 -10.25 -0.41
CA VAL A 26 -1.94 -11.14 -0.06
C VAL A 26 -1.18 -11.49 -1.34
N ASN A 27 -0.12 -10.74 -1.63
CA ASN A 27 0.75 -10.97 -2.79
C ASN A 27 2.05 -11.70 -2.41
N VAL A 28 2.10 -12.36 -1.26
CA VAL A 28 3.31 -13.01 -0.72
C VAL A 28 3.16 -14.53 -0.79
N GLU A 29 4.20 -15.23 -1.25
CA GLU A 29 4.24 -16.70 -1.16
C GLU A 29 4.28 -17.12 0.32
N GLU A 30 3.62 -18.24 0.66
CA GLU A 30 3.53 -18.79 2.02
C GLU A 30 4.90 -19.07 2.69
N LYS A 31 5.99 -19.06 1.91
CA LYS A 31 7.37 -19.21 2.42
C LYS A 31 7.82 -18.03 3.30
N GLU A 32 7.24 -16.85 3.14
CA GLU A 32 7.50 -15.69 4.00
C GLU A 32 6.45 -15.62 5.12
N VAL A 33 6.61 -16.53 6.08
CA VAL A 33 5.59 -16.91 7.08
C VAL A 33 5.05 -15.73 7.89
N GLU A 34 5.91 -14.81 8.32
CA GLU A 34 5.51 -13.67 9.17
C GLU A 34 4.65 -12.64 8.40
N ASP A 35 5.11 -12.19 7.23
CA ASP A 35 4.39 -11.23 6.39
C ASP A 35 3.09 -11.88 5.84
N TYR A 36 3.12 -13.18 5.51
CA TYR A 36 1.94 -13.92 5.05
C TYR A 36 0.83 -13.96 6.10
N TYR A 37 1.10 -14.40 7.34
CA TYR A 37 0.05 -14.49 8.36
C TYR A 37 -0.45 -13.12 8.83
N TYR A 38 0.39 -12.09 8.82
CA TYR A 38 -0.06 -10.73 9.09
C TYR A 38 -1.08 -10.26 8.04
N LEU A 39 -0.76 -10.43 6.76
CA LEU A 39 -1.64 -9.99 5.67
C LEU A 39 -2.90 -10.85 5.57
N LYS A 40 -2.81 -12.15 5.82
CA LYS A 40 -3.93 -13.09 5.73
C LYS A 40 -5.08 -12.73 6.67
N LEU A 41 -4.78 -12.13 7.83
CA LEU A 41 -5.80 -11.65 8.78
C LEU A 41 -6.66 -10.51 8.22
N TYR A 42 -6.12 -9.76 7.26
CA TYR A 42 -6.74 -8.58 6.67
C TYR A 42 -7.09 -8.79 5.20
N GLU A 43 -6.80 -9.96 4.61
CA GLU A 43 -7.09 -10.27 3.21
C GLU A 43 -8.54 -9.99 2.85
N GLY A 44 -8.76 -9.21 1.79
CA GLY A 44 -10.09 -8.80 1.35
C GLY A 44 -10.78 -7.77 2.26
N SER A 45 -10.08 -7.25 3.27
CA SER A 45 -10.59 -6.16 4.10
C SER A 45 -10.34 -4.82 3.42
N GLU A 46 -11.39 -4.02 3.37
CA GLU A 46 -11.32 -2.64 2.90
C GLU A 46 -11.03 -1.69 4.05
N GLY A 47 -10.14 -0.73 3.79
CA GLY A 47 -9.82 0.34 4.70
C GLY A 47 -9.53 1.63 3.97
N ARG A 48 -9.43 2.70 4.74
CA ARG A 48 -9.17 4.04 4.23
C ARG A 48 -7.74 4.44 4.52
N VAL A 49 -7.03 4.97 3.53
CA VAL A 49 -5.69 5.52 3.74
C VAL A 49 -5.80 6.79 4.58
N VAL A 50 -5.17 6.81 5.75
CA VAL A 50 -5.19 7.95 6.68
C VAL A 50 -3.84 8.67 6.78
N LYS A 51 -2.74 8.02 6.37
CA LYS A 51 -1.41 8.62 6.41
C LYS A 51 -0.42 7.95 5.47
N PHE A 52 0.54 8.73 5.01
CA PHE A 52 1.72 8.25 4.29
C PHE A 52 2.92 8.13 5.20
N LEU A 53 3.67 7.04 5.03
CA LEU A 53 4.91 6.77 5.72
C LEU A 53 6.06 6.62 4.71
N PRO A 54 7.32 6.86 5.13
CA PRO A 54 8.49 6.63 4.30
C PRO A 54 8.52 5.19 3.75
N LYS A 55 9.27 4.97 2.67
CA LYS A 55 9.40 3.65 2.00
C LYS A 55 8.08 3.11 1.42
N ARG A 56 7.18 3.99 0.97
CA ARG A 56 5.91 3.64 0.31
C ARG A 56 5.01 2.76 1.21
N GLN A 57 4.93 3.17 2.47
CA GLN A 57 4.05 2.57 3.47
C GLN A 57 2.85 3.48 3.74
N TYR A 58 1.72 2.89 4.13
CA TYR A 58 0.45 3.57 4.31
C TYR A 58 -0.17 3.12 5.63
N GLU A 59 -0.64 4.07 6.42
CA GLU A 59 -1.56 3.75 7.52
C GLU A 59 -2.98 3.65 6.95
N VAL A 60 -3.61 2.51 7.19
CA VAL A 60 -4.96 2.18 6.74
C VAL A 60 -5.85 2.00 7.95
N LEU A 61 -6.97 2.74 7.97
CA LEU A 61 -8.03 2.63 8.97
C LEU A 61 -9.12 1.67 8.48
N PHE A 62 -9.34 0.60 9.23
CA PHE A 62 -10.43 -0.34 8.96
C PHE A 62 -11.68 0.05 9.71
N ALA A 63 -12.75 0.42 8.99
CA ALA A 63 -14.01 0.87 9.60
C ALA A 63 -14.67 -0.20 10.49
N LYS A 64 -14.55 -1.48 10.13
CA LYS A 64 -15.16 -2.60 10.88
C LYS A 64 -14.57 -2.79 12.27
N SER A 65 -13.26 -2.60 12.42
CA SER A 65 -12.54 -2.85 13.69
C SER A 65 -12.06 -1.57 14.37
N ASN A 66 -12.20 -0.42 13.70
CA ASN A 66 -11.62 0.86 14.10
C ASN A 66 -10.11 0.77 14.40
N GLN A 67 -9.42 -0.15 13.72
CA GLN A 67 -7.99 -0.37 13.88
C GLN A 67 -7.22 0.35 12.78
N ILE A 68 -6.06 0.89 13.17
CA ILE A 68 -5.07 1.41 12.23
C ILE A 68 -3.94 0.38 12.11
N ARG A 69 -3.58 0.08 10.87
CA ARG A 69 -2.49 -0.83 10.53
C ARG A 69 -1.65 -0.24 9.41
N ILE A 70 -0.41 -0.70 9.32
CA ILE A 70 0.56 -0.23 8.32
C ILE A 70 0.69 -1.32 7.25
N PHE A 71 0.62 -0.91 6.00
CA PHE A 71 0.82 -1.77 4.84
C PHE A 71 1.75 -1.13 3.83
N ARG A 72 2.48 -1.95 3.08
CA ARG A 72 3.31 -1.53 1.95
C ARG A 72 2.45 -1.35 0.71
N HIS A 73 2.93 -0.56 -0.24
CA HIS A 73 2.21 -0.32 -1.50
C HIS A 73 1.75 -1.60 -2.22
N GLY A 74 2.60 -2.65 -2.25
CA GLY A 74 2.29 -3.90 -2.95
C GLY A 74 1.30 -4.83 -2.22
N GLU A 75 0.98 -4.50 -0.97
CA GLU A 75 0.02 -5.23 -0.11
C GLU A 75 -1.39 -4.62 -0.21
N LEU A 76 -1.54 -3.54 -0.98
CA LEU A 76 -2.78 -2.79 -1.12
C LEU A 76 -3.18 -2.69 -2.59
N ARG A 77 -4.47 -2.68 -2.84
CA ARG A 77 -5.09 -2.37 -4.13
C ARG A 77 -6.14 -1.29 -3.94
N ARG A 78 -6.34 -0.40 -4.92
CA ARG A 78 -7.50 0.52 -4.90
C ARG A 78 -8.79 -0.31 -4.95
N SER A 79 -9.69 -0.05 -4.00
CA SER A 79 -11.07 -0.54 -4.09
C SER A 79 -11.84 0.45 -4.96
N GLU A 80 -12.57 -0.04 -5.96
CA GLU A 80 -13.41 0.77 -6.88
C GLU A 80 -14.75 1.12 -6.25
#